data_AF-A0A3A1X6D8-F1
#
_entry.id   AF-A0A3A1X6D8-F1
#
_cell.length_a   1.000
_cell.length_b   1.000
_cell.length_c   1.000
_cell.angle_alpha   90.00
_cell.angle_beta   90.00
_cell.angle_gamma   90.00
#
_symmetry.space_group_name_H-M   'P 1'
#
loop_
_entity.id
_entity.type
_entity.pdbx_description
1 polymer ?
#
loop_
_entity_poly.entity_id
_entity_poly.type
_entity_poly.pdbx_seq_one_letter_code
_entity_poly.pdbx_strand_id
1 'polypeptide(L)'
;MQGFNADSTSHRELPENITIPPIRGEMARLRPATIEDLAQMDALHAFDGAAVITGKDSQSERAMVRAWVNRSVQWSSAGINEAKSNQYAAAGDAQSRPTIAWSIVPDFIDDSENANGNIIGMIFLIDIDGWSKSARIQVILGRDYRGRGYSRDAMPRVMTYGFAPSEVGLALHRIWVGVPAANARSLSVYQSLGFMKTGTARDALWDSQSQKYQDFVVMDTLVDEYDAIRSLDAFGLHVIEDNPGVCEALSAHEHSIAIPVKNGDSRKSLAADKAEHSVNHTDNSSKRAWWRIIGRGRKRAQEDDAANKATSNTPITPTEGKQ
;
A
#
# COMPACT_ATOMS: atom_id res chain seq x y z
N MET A 1 -28.44 -0.36 -34.07
CA MET A 1 -28.45 -0.41 -32.59
C MET A 1 -27.57 -1.58 -32.18
N GLN A 2 -26.30 -1.30 -31.85
CA GLN A 2 -25.35 -2.31 -31.41
C GLN A 2 -25.76 -2.82 -30.02
N GLY A 3 -25.77 -4.14 -29.86
CA GLY A 3 -26.09 -4.82 -28.62
C GLY A 3 -25.15 -4.35 -27.51
N PHE A 4 -25.72 -3.88 -26.41
CA PHE A 4 -24.99 -3.68 -25.17
C PHE A 4 -24.45 -5.05 -24.70
N ASN A 5 -23.13 -5.16 -24.57
CA ASN A 5 -22.44 -6.29 -23.96
C ASN A 5 -22.81 -6.39 -22.47
N ALA A 6 -23.92 -7.08 -22.17
CA ALA A 6 -24.38 -7.36 -20.81
C ALA A 6 -23.39 -8.25 -20.01
N ASP A 7 -22.47 -8.94 -20.68
CA ASP A 7 -21.43 -9.77 -20.04
C ASP A 7 -20.28 -8.97 -19.39
N SER A 8 -20.09 -7.71 -19.78
CA SER A 8 -18.96 -6.90 -19.27
C SER A 8 -19.21 -6.25 -17.90
N THR A 9 -20.48 -6.19 -17.46
CA THR A 9 -20.87 -5.52 -16.21
C THR A 9 -20.86 -6.45 -14.99
N SER A 10 -21.06 -7.76 -15.18
CA SER A 10 -21.03 -8.76 -14.10
C SER A 10 -19.72 -8.75 -13.31
N HIS A 11 -18.58 -8.51 -13.98
CA HIS A 11 -17.26 -8.54 -13.36
C HIS A 11 -16.94 -7.32 -12.44
N ARG A 12 -17.82 -6.31 -12.42
CA ARG A 12 -17.64 -5.07 -11.65
C ARG A 12 -18.52 -5.01 -10.40
N GLU A 13 -19.40 -5.96 -10.20
CA GLU A 13 -20.16 -6.06 -8.95
C GLU A 13 -19.29 -6.66 -7.84
N LEU A 14 -19.50 -6.19 -6.61
CA LEU A 14 -18.89 -6.79 -5.43
C LEU A 14 -19.75 -7.98 -4.98
N PRO A 15 -19.13 -9.04 -4.43
CA PRO A 15 -19.90 -10.16 -3.91
C PRO A 15 -20.73 -9.73 -2.68
N GLU A 16 -21.85 -10.42 -2.45
CA GLU A 16 -22.75 -10.14 -1.31
C GLU A 16 -22.06 -10.33 0.03
N ASN A 17 -21.11 -11.27 0.11
CA ASN A 17 -20.25 -11.49 1.26
C ASN A 17 -18.80 -11.73 0.82
N ILE A 18 -17.87 -11.66 1.77
CA ILE A 18 -16.46 -11.93 1.50
C ILE A 18 -15.80 -12.72 2.62
N THR A 19 -14.97 -13.70 2.26
CA THR A 19 -14.06 -14.32 3.22
C THR A 19 -12.78 -13.50 3.27
N ILE A 20 -12.50 -12.90 4.43
CA ILE A 20 -11.29 -12.09 4.63
C ILE A 20 -10.14 -13.06 4.96
N PRO A 21 -9.09 -13.18 4.11
CA PRO A 21 -8.00 -14.10 4.39
C PRO A 21 -7.07 -13.55 5.48
N PRO A 22 -6.47 -14.40 6.32
CA PRO A 22 -5.32 -14.02 7.11
C PRO A 22 -4.12 -13.75 6.18
N ILE A 23 -3.23 -12.84 6.59
CA ILE A 23 -2.02 -12.50 5.84
C ILE A 23 -0.84 -12.55 6.81
N ARG A 24 0.23 -13.23 6.46
CA ARG A 24 1.46 -13.32 7.27
C ARG A 24 2.43 -12.19 6.92
N GLY A 25 2.93 -11.52 7.94
CA GLY A 25 4.08 -10.62 7.84
C GLY A 25 5.35 -11.27 8.37
N GLU A 26 6.47 -10.56 8.29
CA GLU A 26 7.69 -10.94 9.01
C GLU A 26 7.68 -10.49 10.47
N MET A 27 7.00 -9.37 10.72
CA MET A 27 6.95 -8.75 12.04
C MET A 27 5.63 -9.02 12.76
N ALA A 28 4.56 -9.24 11.98
CA ALA A 28 3.22 -9.40 12.49
C ALA A 28 2.32 -10.18 11.52
N ARG A 29 1.47 -11.03 12.08
CA ARG A 29 0.32 -11.63 11.41
C ARG A 29 -0.85 -10.63 11.33
N LEU A 30 -1.58 -10.69 10.22
CA LEU A 30 -2.86 -10.02 10.02
C LEU A 30 -3.98 -11.07 10.07
N ARG A 31 -4.97 -10.86 10.94
CA ARG A 31 -6.20 -11.67 10.97
C ARG A 31 -7.42 -10.78 10.74
N PRO A 32 -8.56 -11.32 10.29
CA PRO A 32 -9.81 -10.55 10.25
C PRO A 32 -10.08 -9.88 11.59
N ALA A 33 -10.43 -8.59 11.55
CA ALA A 33 -10.74 -7.83 12.75
C ALA A 33 -12.12 -8.22 13.30
N THR A 34 -12.24 -8.25 14.63
CA THR A 34 -13.51 -8.49 15.32
C THR A 34 -13.98 -7.21 16.03
N ILE A 35 -15.22 -7.19 16.48
CA ILE A 35 -15.77 -6.06 17.25
C ILE A 35 -15.03 -5.94 18.60
N GLU A 36 -14.56 -7.04 19.17
CA GLU A 36 -13.86 -7.10 20.46
C GLU A 36 -12.49 -6.38 20.39
N ASP A 37 -11.85 -6.40 19.23
CA ASP A 37 -10.56 -5.72 18.99
C ASP A 37 -10.64 -4.20 19.17
N LEU A 38 -11.83 -3.60 19.04
CA LEU A 38 -12.03 -2.16 19.21
C LEU A 38 -11.64 -1.69 20.62
N ALA A 39 -11.92 -2.49 21.65
CA ALA A 39 -11.55 -2.16 23.02
C ALA A 39 -10.03 -2.16 23.22
N GLN A 40 -9.32 -3.03 22.50
CA GLN A 40 -7.86 -3.10 22.55
C GLN A 40 -7.22 -1.86 21.91
N MET A 41 -7.82 -1.30 20.85
CA MET A 41 -7.32 -0.07 20.22
C MET A 41 -7.25 1.13 21.18
N ASP A 42 -8.23 1.24 22.09
CA ASP A 42 -8.21 2.27 23.13
C ASP A 42 -7.11 2.01 24.17
N ALA A 43 -6.93 0.76 24.61
CA ALA A 43 -5.86 0.38 25.54
C ALA A 43 -4.45 0.63 24.95
N LEU A 44 -4.32 0.53 23.63
CA LEU A 44 -3.07 0.80 22.90
C LEU A 44 -2.79 2.29 22.69
N HIS A 45 -3.64 3.20 23.18
CA HIS A 45 -3.51 4.63 22.93
C HIS A 45 -3.46 4.95 21.42
N ALA A 46 -4.15 4.15 20.60
CA ALA A 46 -4.01 4.17 19.14
C ALA A 46 -4.52 5.45 18.49
N PHE A 47 -5.40 6.19 19.17
CA PHE A 47 -5.99 7.44 18.70
C PHE A 47 -5.28 8.69 19.25
N ASP A 48 -4.21 8.51 20.01
CA ASP A 48 -3.52 9.62 20.61
C ASP A 48 -2.67 10.33 19.56
N GLY A 49 -2.83 11.65 19.45
CA GLY A 49 -2.20 12.44 18.38
C GLY A 49 -2.83 12.25 16.99
N ALA A 50 -4.03 11.65 16.91
CA ALA A 50 -4.81 11.49 15.68
C ALA A 50 -4.88 12.78 14.84
N ALA A 51 -5.09 13.93 15.49
CA ALA A 51 -5.23 15.21 14.80
C ALA A 51 -4.01 15.57 13.95
N VAL A 52 -2.81 15.20 14.40
CA VAL A 52 -1.56 15.43 13.68
C VAL A 52 -1.37 14.40 12.56
N ILE A 53 -1.82 13.16 12.78
CA ILE A 53 -1.54 12.04 11.89
C ILE A 53 -2.55 11.95 10.74
N THR A 54 -3.84 12.10 11.06
CA THR A 54 -4.98 11.93 10.14
C THR A 54 -5.83 13.19 9.98
N GLY A 55 -5.56 14.25 10.74
CA GLY A 55 -6.33 15.50 10.68
C GLY A 55 -7.66 15.45 11.43
N LYS A 56 -7.90 14.41 12.25
CA LYS A 56 -9.14 14.20 13.00
C LYS A 56 -8.86 14.12 14.49
N ASP A 57 -9.75 14.64 15.33
CA ASP A 57 -9.64 14.44 16.76
C ASP A 57 -9.84 12.95 17.13
N SER A 58 -9.36 12.58 18.31
CA SER A 58 -9.36 11.18 18.75
C SER A 58 -10.76 10.58 18.91
N GLN A 59 -11.81 11.36 19.20
CA GLN A 59 -13.18 10.85 19.30
C GLN A 59 -13.75 10.56 17.91
N SER A 60 -13.55 11.47 16.96
CA SER A 60 -13.92 11.27 15.56
C SER A 60 -13.21 10.07 14.95
N GLU A 61 -11.91 9.88 15.24
CA GLU A 61 -11.15 8.74 14.74
C GLU A 61 -11.66 7.40 15.33
N ARG A 62 -11.99 7.36 16.63
CA ARG A 62 -12.62 6.19 17.26
C ARG A 62 -13.94 5.80 16.60
N ALA A 63 -14.84 6.78 16.41
CA ALA A 63 -16.14 6.53 15.79
C ALA A 63 -15.99 6.00 14.35
N MET A 64 -15.03 6.54 13.61
CA MET A 64 -14.71 6.13 12.25
C MET A 64 -14.18 4.69 12.20
N VAL A 65 -13.21 4.33 13.06
CA VAL A 65 -12.69 2.96 13.13
C VAL A 65 -13.78 1.96 13.52
N ARG A 66 -14.61 2.31 14.49
CA ARG A 66 -15.76 1.48 14.88
C ARG A 66 -16.71 1.23 13.70
N ALA A 67 -17.02 2.26 12.91
CA ALA A 67 -17.85 2.11 11.72
C ALA A 67 -17.21 1.18 10.67
N TRP A 68 -15.91 1.30 10.43
CA TRP A 68 -15.17 0.45 9.50
C TRP A 68 -15.15 -1.02 9.92
N VAL A 69 -14.88 -1.30 11.20
CA VAL A 69 -14.90 -2.67 11.73
C VAL A 69 -16.30 -3.27 11.63
N ASN A 70 -17.34 -2.52 12.00
CA ASN A 70 -18.73 -2.99 11.87
C ASN A 70 -19.09 -3.35 10.43
N ARG A 71 -18.71 -2.52 9.44
CA ARG A 71 -18.93 -2.82 8.02
C ARG A 71 -18.17 -4.06 7.56
N SER A 72 -16.93 -4.23 8.01
CA SER A 72 -16.12 -5.40 7.68
C SER A 72 -16.74 -6.68 8.22
N VAL A 73 -17.15 -6.69 9.49
CA VAL A 73 -17.80 -7.84 10.12
C VAL A 73 -19.15 -8.13 9.47
N GLN A 74 -19.92 -7.10 9.12
CA GLN A 74 -21.18 -7.26 8.42
C GLN A 74 -20.98 -7.89 7.04
N TRP A 75 -20.03 -7.41 6.25
CA TRP A 75 -19.78 -7.94 4.91
C TRP A 75 -19.22 -9.36 4.94
N SER A 76 -18.38 -9.70 5.93
CA SER A 76 -17.89 -11.07 6.08
C SER A 76 -18.95 -12.05 6.62
N SER A 77 -19.91 -11.55 7.40
CA SER A 77 -20.91 -12.38 8.09
C SER A 77 -22.29 -12.32 7.44
N ALA A 78 -22.46 -11.63 6.30
CA ALA A 78 -23.76 -11.38 5.68
C ALA A 78 -24.54 -12.66 5.32
N GLY A 79 -23.87 -13.83 5.21
CA GLY A 79 -24.52 -15.12 5.05
C GLY A 79 -25.17 -15.71 6.31
N ILE A 80 -25.04 -15.09 7.49
CA ILE A 80 -25.51 -15.64 8.78
C ILE A 80 -26.81 -14.96 9.26
N ASN A 81 -27.16 -13.77 8.76
CA ASN A 81 -28.36 -13.02 9.16
C ASN A 81 -29.24 -12.69 7.95
N GLU A 82 -29.96 -13.69 7.44
CA GLU A 82 -31.19 -13.47 6.66
C GLU A 82 -32.25 -12.82 7.54
N ALA A 83 -32.22 -11.49 7.67
CA ALA A 83 -33.37 -10.61 7.91
C ALA A 83 -32.87 -9.23 8.36
N LYS A 84 -32.25 -8.47 7.45
CA LYS A 84 -32.26 -6.98 7.36
C LYS A 84 -31.12 -6.48 6.45
N SER A 85 -31.35 -6.48 5.14
CA SER A 85 -31.10 -5.29 4.31
C SER A 85 -31.37 -5.61 2.83
N ASN A 86 -32.61 -5.36 2.42
CA ASN A 86 -32.93 -5.09 1.02
C ASN A 86 -32.13 -3.89 0.50
N GLN A 87 -31.77 -3.94 -0.80
CA GLN A 87 -31.50 -2.79 -1.68
C GLN A 87 -30.27 -1.90 -1.37
N TYR A 88 -29.04 -2.39 -1.60
CA TYR A 88 -27.88 -1.50 -1.83
C TYR A 88 -26.89 -1.97 -2.91
N ALA A 89 -27.13 -3.12 -3.54
CA ALA A 89 -26.35 -3.56 -4.68
C ALA A 89 -26.80 -2.77 -5.93
N ALA A 90 -25.85 -2.05 -6.54
CA ALA A 90 -25.88 -1.36 -7.84
C ALA A 90 -25.90 0.19 -7.85
N ALA A 91 -26.20 0.89 -6.75
CA ALA A 91 -26.02 2.36 -6.66
C ALA A 91 -25.94 2.89 -5.21
N GLY A 92 -25.35 2.12 -4.29
CA GLY A 92 -25.35 2.43 -2.85
C GLY A 92 -24.64 3.74 -2.50
N ASP A 93 -25.27 4.50 -1.61
CA ASP A 93 -24.71 5.67 -0.91
C ASP A 93 -23.20 5.50 -0.68
N ALA A 94 -22.39 6.53 -0.97
CA ALA A 94 -20.95 6.49 -0.73
C ALA A 94 -20.61 6.09 0.72
N GLN A 95 -21.54 6.29 1.65
CA GLN A 95 -21.43 5.90 3.06
C GLN A 95 -21.71 4.41 3.36
N SER A 96 -22.21 3.61 2.42
CA SER A 96 -22.45 2.16 2.62
C SER A 96 -21.40 1.26 1.96
N ARG A 97 -20.35 1.85 1.38
CA ARG A 97 -19.32 1.09 0.68
C ARG A 97 -18.62 0.09 1.60
N PRO A 98 -18.40 -1.15 1.13
CA PRO A 98 -17.77 -2.17 1.96
C PRO A 98 -16.36 -1.80 2.41
N THR A 99 -15.95 -2.38 3.53
CA THR A 99 -14.63 -2.19 4.13
C THR A 99 -14.11 -3.55 4.54
N ILE A 100 -12.82 -3.80 4.38
CA ILE A 100 -12.13 -4.94 4.97
C ILE A 100 -11.21 -4.41 6.06
N ALA A 101 -11.27 -5.03 7.23
CA ALA A 101 -10.45 -4.71 8.39
C ALA A 101 -9.63 -5.94 8.81
N TRP A 102 -8.34 -5.74 8.99
CA TRP A 102 -7.45 -6.70 9.63
C TRP A 102 -6.91 -6.13 10.94
N SER A 103 -6.88 -6.98 11.95
CA SER A 103 -6.14 -6.75 13.20
C SER A 103 -4.70 -7.23 13.04
N ILE A 104 -3.76 -6.40 13.45
CA ILE A 104 -2.32 -6.66 13.39
C ILE A 104 -1.90 -7.29 14.71
N VAL A 105 -1.43 -8.54 14.67
CA VAL A 105 -1.00 -9.33 15.82
C VAL A 105 0.52 -9.54 15.72
N PRO A 106 1.32 -9.19 16.74
CA PRO A 106 2.77 -9.33 16.68
C PRO A 106 3.18 -10.81 16.75
N ASP A 107 4.16 -11.22 15.93
CA ASP A 107 4.64 -12.61 15.89
C ASP A 107 5.71 -12.91 16.96
N PHE A 108 6.29 -11.87 17.61
CA PHE A 108 7.43 -12.01 18.54
C PHE A 108 7.06 -12.32 20.00
N ILE A 109 5.77 -12.37 20.33
CA ILE A 109 5.35 -12.86 21.63
C ILE A 109 5.15 -14.35 21.44
N ASP A 110 5.97 -15.17 22.10
CA ASP A 110 5.79 -16.63 22.20
C ASP A 110 4.28 -16.90 22.26
N ASP A 111 3.71 -17.68 21.34
CA ASP A 111 2.24 -17.80 21.17
C ASP A 111 1.52 -18.14 22.50
N SER A 112 2.26 -18.68 23.48
CA SER A 112 1.81 -18.90 24.87
C SER A 112 1.56 -17.62 25.70
N GLU A 113 2.31 -16.54 25.48
CA GLU A 113 2.12 -15.24 26.18
C GLU A 113 1.12 -14.32 25.47
N ASN A 114 0.88 -14.51 24.16
CA ASN A 114 -0.20 -13.84 23.43
C ASN A 114 -1.45 -14.73 23.27
N ALA A 115 -1.72 -15.61 24.23
CA ALA A 115 -2.91 -16.45 24.28
C ALA A 115 -4.22 -15.63 24.20
N ASN A 116 -4.17 -14.35 24.60
CA ASN A 116 -5.29 -13.42 24.57
C ASN A 116 -5.54 -12.77 23.20
N GLY A 117 -4.67 -13.01 22.20
CA GLY A 117 -4.81 -12.46 20.86
C GLY A 117 -4.68 -10.94 20.81
N ASN A 118 -3.81 -10.37 21.66
CA ASN A 118 -3.56 -8.93 21.74
C ASN A 118 -3.06 -8.41 20.39
N ILE A 119 -3.69 -7.34 19.93
CA ILE A 119 -3.34 -6.65 18.71
C ILE A 119 -2.40 -5.48 19.02
N ILE A 120 -1.71 -4.97 18.00
CA ILE A 120 -0.88 -3.76 18.07
C ILE A 120 -1.41 -2.63 17.20
N GLY A 121 -2.47 -2.90 16.45
CA GLY A 121 -3.12 -1.97 15.55
C GLY A 121 -4.04 -2.67 14.55
N MET A 122 -4.47 -1.92 13.55
CA MET A 122 -5.34 -2.38 12.48
C MET A 122 -4.92 -1.79 11.13
N ILE A 123 -5.22 -2.52 10.05
CA ILE A 123 -5.08 -2.06 8.66
C ILE A 123 -6.38 -2.31 7.92
N PHE A 124 -6.74 -1.40 7.03
CA PHE A 124 -8.03 -1.37 6.37
C PHE A 124 -7.92 -1.14 4.87
N LEU A 125 -8.79 -1.79 4.10
CA LEU A 125 -9.21 -1.35 2.77
C LEU A 125 -10.63 -0.81 2.89
N ILE A 126 -10.79 0.50 2.67
CA ILE A 126 -11.99 1.27 3.01
C ILE A 126 -12.62 1.80 1.73
N ASP A 127 -13.95 1.94 1.77
CA ASP A 127 -14.77 2.48 0.69
C ASP A 127 -14.53 1.72 -0.64
N ILE A 128 -14.45 0.39 -0.55
CA ILE A 128 -14.17 -0.49 -1.68
C ILE A 128 -15.28 -0.32 -2.72
N ASP A 129 -14.87 0.03 -3.93
CA ASP A 129 -15.75 0.31 -5.06
C ASP A 129 -15.53 -0.73 -6.15
N GLY A 130 -16.49 -1.63 -6.34
CA GLY A 130 -16.43 -2.64 -7.40
C GLY A 130 -16.48 -2.03 -8.80
N TRP A 131 -17.19 -0.91 -8.96
CA TRP A 131 -17.35 -0.28 -10.26
C TRP A 131 -16.06 0.40 -10.72
N SER A 132 -15.48 1.23 -9.86
CA SER A 132 -14.21 1.90 -10.16
C SER A 132 -12.97 1.04 -9.86
N LYS A 133 -13.16 -0.12 -9.23
CA LYS A 133 -12.09 -1.02 -8.74
C LYS A 133 -11.08 -0.24 -7.91
N SER A 134 -11.57 0.53 -6.95
CA SER A 134 -10.76 1.43 -6.15
C SER A 134 -11.03 1.26 -4.66
N ALA A 135 -10.00 1.39 -3.83
CA ALA A 135 -10.14 1.41 -2.37
C ALA A 135 -9.14 2.38 -1.72
N ARG A 136 -9.48 2.89 -0.54
CA ARG A 136 -8.55 3.63 0.31
C ARG A 136 -7.86 2.69 1.29
N ILE A 137 -6.54 2.76 1.40
CA ILE A 137 -5.81 2.02 2.44
C ILE A 137 -5.55 2.92 3.65
N GLN A 138 -5.69 2.37 4.86
CA GLN A 138 -5.37 3.08 6.10
C GLN A 138 -4.75 2.12 7.11
N VAL A 139 -3.73 2.58 7.84
CA VAL A 139 -3.14 1.87 8.98
C VAL A 139 -3.30 2.73 10.23
N ILE A 140 -3.65 2.09 11.35
CA ILE A 140 -3.70 2.71 12.67
C ILE A 140 -2.96 1.80 13.64
N LEU A 141 -1.93 2.33 14.28
CA LEU A 141 -1.09 1.60 15.23
C LEU A 141 -1.20 2.22 16.61
N GLY A 142 -1.11 1.37 17.64
CA GLY A 142 -0.92 1.78 19.02
C GLY A 142 0.26 2.73 19.16
N ARG A 143 0.19 3.68 20.09
CA ARG A 143 1.17 4.78 20.23
C ARG A 143 2.60 4.26 20.23
N ASP A 144 2.86 3.21 21.00
CA ASP A 144 4.20 2.66 21.21
C ASP A 144 4.71 1.81 20.04
N TYR A 145 3.83 1.39 19.13
CA TYR A 145 4.15 0.55 17.97
C TYR A 145 4.39 1.37 16.70
N ARG A 146 4.14 2.69 16.72
CA ARG A 146 4.39 3.58 15.58
C ARG A 146 5.90 3.72 15.32
N GLY A 147 6.26 3.88 14.04
CA GLY A 147 7.65 4.10 13.64
C GLY A 147 8.57 2.87 13.74
N ARG A 148 8.04 1.69 14.09
CA ARG A 148 8.81 0.45 14.24
C ARG A 148 8.85 -0.45 12.99
N GLY A 149 8.22 -0.04 11.89
CA GLY A 149 8.23 -0.79 10.63
C GLY A 149 6.98 -1.63 10.36
N TYR A 150 6.05 -1.82 11.31
CA TYR A 150 4.84 -2.62 11.10
C TYR A 150 3.99 -2.19 9.90
N SER A 151 3.85 -0.88 9.63
CA SER A 151 3.15 -0.41 8.43
C SER A 151 3.87 -0.79 7.14
N ARG A 152 5.22 -0.80 7.14
CA ARG A 152 6.05 -1.18 5.98
C ARG A 152 5.96 -2.67 5.69
N ASP A 153 5.72 -3.49 6.71
CA ASP A 153 5.48 -4.93 6.57
C ASP A 153 4.02 -5.23 6.15
N ALA A 154 3.03 -4.63 6.80
CA ALA A 154 1.63 -4.92 6.56
C ALA A 154 1.10 -4.39 5.22
N MET A 155 1.49 -3.15 4.84
CA MET A 155 0.88 -2.48 3.68
C MET A 155 1.16 -3.19 2.36
N PRO A 156 2.41 -3.53 1.98
CA PRO A 156 2.66 -4.20 0.71
C PRO A 156 1.85 -5.47 0.55
N ARG A 157 1.66 -6.22 1.64
CA ARG A 157 0.97 -7.50 1.66
C ARG A 157 -0.54 -7.36 1.49
N VAL A 158 -1.15 -6.38 2.16
CA VAL A 158 -2.57 -6.03 1.94
C VAL A 158 -2.79 -5.47 0.53
N MET A 159 -1.85 -4.69 0.01
CA MET A 159 -1.92 -4.18 -1.36
C MET A 159 -1.80 -5.32 -2.38
N THR A 160 -0.91 -6.29 -2.16
CA THR A 160 -0.81 -7.50 -3.00
C THR A 160 -2.15 -8.22 -3.08
N TYR A 161 -2.81 -8.46 -1.94
CA TYR A 161 -4.15 -9.02 -1.92
C TYR A 161 -5.18 -8.13 -2.63
N GLY A 162 -5.13 -6.81 -2.42
CA GLY A 162 -6.05 -5.87 -3.06
C GLY A 162 -5.95 -5.86 -4.59
N PHE A 163 -4.74 -5.95 -5.12
CA PHE A 163 -4.48 -5.98 -6.56
C PHE A 163 -4.61 -7.36 -7.19
N ALA A 164 -4.57 -8.44 -6.39
CA ALA A 164 -4.69 -9.79 -6.89
C ALA A 164 -6.01 -10.01 -7.65
N PRO A 165 -6.03 -10.88 -8.68
CA PRO A 165 -7.23 -11.24 -9.43
C PRO A 165 -8.40 -11.69 -8.54
N SER A 166 -9.63 -11.60 -9.05
CA SER A 166 -10.87 -11.84 -8.27
C SER A 166 -10.99 -13.25 -7.68
N GLU A 167 -10.27 -14.21 -8.23
CA GLU A 167 -10.22 -15.59 -7.76
C GLU A 167 -9.50 -15.71 -6.41
N VAL A 168 -8.60 -14.77 -6.12
CA VAL A 168 -7.72 -14.79 -4.94
C VAL A 168 -7.88 -13.53 -4.07
N GLY A 169 -8.19 -12.39 -4.69
CA GLY A 169 -8.27 -11.08 -4.06
C GLY A 169 -9.40 -10.21 -4.61
N LEU A 170 -9.17 -8.90 -4.70
CA LEU A 170 -10.24 -7.92 -4.97
C LEU A 170 -10.25 -7.39 -6.41
N ALA A 171 -9.26 -7.73 -7.22
CA ALA A 171 -9.04 -7.21 -8.57
C ALA A 171 -9.13 -5.67 -8.63
N LEU A 172 -8.59 -4.97 -7.63
CA LEU A 172 -8.57 -3.51 -7.62
C LEU A 172 -7.68 -3.01 -8.76
N HIS A 173 -8.06 -1.90 -9.36
CA HIS A 173 -7.26 -1.14 -10.30
C HIS A 173 -6.44 -0.06 -9.60
N ARG A 174 -6.96 0.51 -8.50
CA ARG A 174 -6.35 1.64 -7.78
C ARG A 174 -6.44 1.46 -6.27
N ILE A 175 -5.33 1.68 -5.58
CA ILE A 175 -5.30 1.86 -4.13
C ILE A 175 -4.76 3.26 -3.84
N TRP A 176 -5.48 4.00 -3.01
CA TRP A 176 -5.13 5.38 -2.68
C TRP A 176 -5.06 5.62 -1.18
N VAL A 177 -4.35 6.67 -0.80
CA VAL A 177 -4.21 7.12 0.59
C VAL A 177 -4.28 8.64 0.65
N GLY A 178 -4.80 9.14 1.76
CA GLY A 178 -4.90 10.55 2.06
C GLY A 178 -4.06 10.90 3.27
N VAL A 179 -3.26 11.96 3.17
CA VAL A 179 -2.24 12.31 4.17
C VAL A 179 -2.28 13.82 4.42
N PRO A 180 -2.31 14.28 5.69
CA PRO A 180 -2.12 15.70 5.98
C PRO A 180 -0.78 16.18 5.39
N ALA A 181 -0.78 17.34 4.72
CA ALA A 181 0.41 17.87 4.05
C ALA A 181 1.60 18.09 5.01
N ALA A 182 1.32 18.37 6.29
CA ALA A 182 2.34 18.52 7.32
C ALA A 182 3.05 17.19 7.69
N ASN A 183 2.47 16.03 7.38
CA ASN A 183 3.01 14.72 7.75
C ASN A 183 4.02 14.20 6.72
N ALA A 184 5.17 14.89 6.61
CA ALA A 184 6.25 14.53 5.68
C ALA A 184 6.78 13.09 5.86
N ARG A 185 6.74 12.57 7.08
CA ARG A 185 7.15 11.19 7.38
C ARG A 185 6.26 10.17 6.67
N SER A 186 4.93 10.31 6.79
CA SER A 186 3.99 9.40 6.12
C SER A 186 4.08 9.53 4.60
N LEU A 187 4.19 10.75 4.07
CA LEU A 187 4.39 10.97 2.63
C LEU A 187 5.61 10.20 2.09
N SER A 188 6.75 10.28 2.78
CA SER A 188 7.96 9.55 2.38
C SER A 188 7.78 8.03 2.44
N VAL A 189 7.09 7.50 3.46
CA VAL A 189 6.81 6.06 3.57
C VAL A 189 5.93 5.59 2.41
N TYR A 190 4.86 6.31 2.08
CA TYR A 190 3.99 5.95 0.96
C TYR A 190 4.72 6.03 -0.38
N GLN A 191 5.58 7.03 -0.58
CA GLN A 191 6.44 7.10 -1.77
C GLN A 191 7.33 5.85 -1.88
N SER A 192 8.01 5.46 -0.81
CA SER A 192 8.83 4.24 -0.80
C SER A 192 8.03 2.96 -1.08
N LEU A 193 6.73 2.95 -0.77
CA LEU A 193 5.80 1.84 -1.04
C LEU A 193 5.26 1.82 -2.49
N GLY A 194 5.65 2.78 -3.32
CA GLY A 194 5.19 2.87 -4.72
C GLY A 194 4.10 3.90 -4.99
N PHE A 195 3.60 4.62 -3.96
CA PHE A 195 2.57 5.62 -4.17
C PHE A 195 3.13 6.90 -4.81
N MET A 196 2.38 7.44 -5.76
CA MET A 196 2.64 8.73 -6.39
C MET A 196 1.63 9.78 -5.91
N LYS A 197 2.09 11.02 -5.75
CA LYS A 197 1.19 12.14 -5.41
C LYS A 197 0.32 12.48 -6.63
N THR A 198 -0.99 12.40 -6.48
CA THR A 198 -1.95 12.67 -7.56
C THR A 198 -2.77 13.93 -7.36
N GLY A 199 -2.87 14.45 -6.13
CA GLY A 199 -3.61 15.67 -5.88
C GLY A 199 -3.38 16.29 -4.52
N THR A 200 -4.01 17.45 -4.30
CA THR A 200 -4.05 18.14 -3.01
C THR A 200 -5.39 18.85 -2.87
N ALA A 201 -6.15 18.49 -1.85
CA ALA A 201 -7.35 19.22 -1.46
C ALA A 201 -6.93 20.34 -0.49
N ARG A 202 -7.14 21.59 -0.91
CA ARG A 202 -6.74 22.78 -0.16
C ARG A 202 -7.62 22.98 1.06
N ASP A 203 -7.02 23.34 2.19
CA ASP A 203 -7.73 23.65 3.45
C ASP A 203 -8.73 22.56 3.87
N ALA A 204 -8.41 21.30 3.60
CA ALA A 204 -9.35 20.18 3.73
C ALA A 204 -9.39 19.57 5.14
N LEU A 205 -8.40 19.86 5.99
CA LEU A 205 -8.31 19.36 7.36
C LEU A 205 -8.14 20.53 8.32
N TRP A 206 -8.76 20.42 9.50
CA TRP A 206 -8.54 21.36 10.60
C TRP A 206 -7.51 20.80 11.58
N ASP A 207 -6.41 21.50 11.79
CA ASP A 207 -5.45 21.18 12.84
C ASP A 207 -5.81 21.93 14.12
N SER A 208 -6.29 21.19 15.12
CA SER A 208 -6.67 21.75 16.41
C SER A 208 -5.47 22.24 17.24
N GLN A 209 -4.24 21.79 16.98
CA GLN A 209 -3.06 22.25 17.71
C GLN A 209 -2.59 23.62 17.22
N SER A 210 -2.49 23.78 15.89
CA SER A 210 -2.10 25.05 15.29
C SER A 210 -3.25 26.03 15.05
N GLN A 211 -4.50 25.59 15.23
CA GLN A 211 -5.73 26.35 14.96
C GLN A 211 -5.79 26.89 13.52
N LYS A 212 -5.37 26.05 12.56
CA LYS A 212 -5.30 26.41 11.14
C LYS A 212 -5.84 25.27 10.28
N TYR A 213 -6.38 25.64 9.12
CA TYR A 213 -6.62 24.68 8.06
C TYR A 213 -5.29 24.23 7.45
N GLN A 214 -5.23 22.97 7.06
CA GLN A 214 -4.11 22.36 6.36
C GLN A 214 -4.59 21.54 5.18
N ASP A 215 -3.72 21.43 4.19
CA ASP A 215 -3.97 20.69 2.96
C ASP A 215 -4.00 19.17 3.20
N PHE A 216 -4.81 18.49 2.41
CA PHE A 216 -4.90 17.04 2.35
C PHE A 216 -4.32 16.52 1.04
N VAL A 217 -3.16 15.88 1.13
CA VAL A 217 -2.45 15.30 -0.02
C VAL A 217 -3.05 13.94 -0.34
N VAL A 218 -3.41 13.74 -1.60
CA VAL A 218 -3.87 12.45 -2.11
C VAL A 218 -2.72 11.80 -2.88
N MET A 219 -2.47 10.54 -2.55
CA MET A 219 -1.51 9.69 -3.24
C MET A 219 -2.18 8.39 -3.67
N ASP A 220 -1.73 7.77 -4.75
CA ASP A 220 -2.22 6.47 -5.20
C ASP A 220 -1.16 5.65 -5.93
N THR A 221 -1.51 4.40 -6.17
CA THR A 221 -0.81 3.51 -7.09
C THR A 221 -1.84 2.71 -7.88
N LEU A 222 -1.51 2.41 -9.13
CA LEU A 222 -2.32 1.59 -10.02
C LEU A 222 -1.80 0.15 -10.08
N VAL A 223 -2.64 -0.78 -10.50
CA VAL A 223 -2.28 -2.20 -10.63
C VAL A 223 -1.11 -2.42 -11.60
N ASP A 224 -1.07 -1.71 -12.73
CA ASP A 224 0.01 -1.82 -13.73
C ASP A 224 1.32 -1.13 -13.29
N GLU A 225 1.25 -0.40 -12.18
CA GLU A 225 2.32 0.42 -11.64
C GLU A 225 2.97 -0.21 -10.41
N TYR A 226 2.18 -0.96 -9.64
CA TYR A 226 2.60 -1.56 -8.40
C TYR A 226 3.35 -2.87 -8.63
N ASP A 227 4.59 -2.94 -8.17
CA ASP A 227 5.40 -4.16 -8.13
C ASP A 227 5.58 -4.59 -6.67
N ALA A 228 4.79 -5.59 -6.24
CA ALA A 228 4.79 -6.06 -4.86
C ALA A 228 6.16 -6.58 -4.41
N ILE A 229 6.89 -7.25 -5.30
CA ILE A 229 8.18 -7.87 -4.99
C ILE A 229 9.23 -6.78 -4.75
N ARG A 230 9.24 -5.75 -5.61
CA ARG A 230 10.12 -4.58 -5.41
C ARG A 230 9.73 -3.75 -4.19
N SER A 231 8.44 -3.64 -3.90
CA SER A 231 7.95 -2.93 -2.72
C SER A 231 8.47 -3.58 -1.44
N LEU A 232 8.44 -4.92 -1.35
CA LEU A 232 9.02 -5.69 -0.24
C LEU A 232 10.55 -5.54 -0.17
N ASP A 233 11.26 -5.70 -1.30
CA ASP A 233 12.72 -5.56 -1.39
C ASP A 233 13.22 -4.17 -0.97
N ALA A 234 12.46 -3.11 -1.26
CA ALA A 234 12.80 -1.74 -0.85
C ALA A 234 12.95 -1.59 0.68
N PHE A 235 12.28 -2.44 1.45
CA PHE A 235 12.37 -2.49 2.91
C PHE A 235 13.19 -3.68 3.45
N GLY A 236 13.77 -4.49 2.56
CA GLY A 236 14.50 -5.71 2.95
C GLY A 236 13.59 -6.81 3.51
N LEU A 237 12.33 -6.84 3.08
CA LEU A 237 11.34 -7.84 3.50
C LEU A 237 11.29 -8.99 2.48
N HIS A 238 11.10 -10.20 2.96
CA HIS A 238 10.94 -11.40 2.17
C HIS A 238 9.49 -11.60 1.72
N VAL A 239 9.40 -12.21 0.54
CA VAL A 239 8.17 -12.74 -0.01
C VAL A 239 7.74 -13.95 0.82
N ILE A 240 6.44 -14.01 1.13
CA ILE A 240 5.83 -15.17 1.80
C ILE A 240 4.80 -15.74 0.81
N GLU A 241 5.17 -16.83 0.14
CA GLU A 241 4.40 -17.42 -0.98
C GLU A 241 2.99 -17.86 -0.58
N ASP A 242 2.81 -18.27 0.68
CA ASP A 242 1.50 -18.69 1.22
C ASP A 242 0.48 -17.55 1.31
N ASN A 243 0.90 -16.29 1.16
CA ASN A 243 -0.02 -15.16 1.24
C ASN A 243 -0.87 -15.04 -0.04
N PRO A 244 -2.15 -14.65 0.10
CA PRO A 244 -3.03 -14.52 -1.05
C PRO A 244 -2.53 -13.43 -2.00
N GLY A 245 -2.47 -13.75 -3.30
CA GLY A 245 -2.05 -12.85 -4.37
C GLY A 245 -0.54 -12.84 -4.65
N VAL A 246 0.27 -13.53 -3.85
CA VAL A 246 1.73 -13.48 -4.00
C VAL A 246 2.19 -14.27 -5.23
N CYS A 247 1.60 -15.43 -5.50
CA CYS A 247 1.92 -16.22 -6.70
C CYS A 247 1.67 -15.42 -7.99
N GLU A 248 0.55 -14.71 -8.05
CA GLU A 248 0.18 -13.86 -9.18
C GLU A 248 1.13 -12.66 -9.30
N ALA A 249 1.50 -12.06 -8.16
CA ALA A 249 2.46 -10.97 -8.14
C ALA A 249 3.86 -11.40 -8.58
N LEU A 250 4.32 -12.60 -8.20
CA LEU A 250 5.58 -13.18 -8.66
C LEU A 250 5.55 -13.39 -10.18
N SER A 251 4.49 -13.99 -10.70
CA SER A 251 4.31 -14.17 -12.15
C SER A 251 4.31 -12.83 -12.91
N ALA A 252 3.56 -11.83 -12.42
CA ALA A 252 3.55 -10.50 -13.01
C ALA A 252 4.94 -9.82 -12.97
N HIS A 253 5.67 -9.99 -11.87
CA HIS A 253 7.03 -9.47 -11.71
C HIS A 253 8.00 -10.11 -12.70
N GLU A 254 7.98 -11.44 -12.85
CA GLU A 254 8.80 -12.17 -13.84
C GLU A 254 8.51 -11.69 -15.27
N HIS A 255 7.23 -11.57 -15.63
CA HIS A 255 6.81 -11.04 -16.92
C HIS A 255 7.32 -9.61 -17.14
N SER A 256 7.30 -8.74 -16.11
CA SER A 256 7.78 -7.37 -16.22
C SER A 256 9.29 -7.27 -16.47
N ILE A 257 10.08 -8.21 -15.90
CA ILE A 257 11.54 -8.28 -16.08
C ILE A 257 11.88 -8.85 -17.45
N ALA A 258 11.12 -9.83 -17.94
CA ALA A 258 11.38 -10.52 -19.19
C ALA A 258 11.16 -9.63 -20.44
N ILE A 259 10.41 -8.53 -20.34
CA ILE A 259 10.13 -7.62 -21.46
C ILE A 259 11.39 -6.78 -21.78
N PRO A 260 12.06 -6.99 -22.93
CA PRO A 260 13.21 -6.20 -23.30
C PRO A 260 12.78 -4.76 -23.58
N VAL A 261 13.37 -3.78 -22.90
CA VAL A 261 13.19 -2.37 -23.24
C VAL A 261 13.82 -2.14 -24.60
N LYS A 262 12.98 -1.93 -25.63
CA LYS A 262 13.43 -1.39 -26.91
C LYS A 262 13.92 0.04 -26.65
N ASN A 263 15.21 0.19 -26.37
CA ASN A 263 15.84 1.50 -26.28
C ASN A 263 15.64 2.19 -27.63
N GLY A 264 14.83 3.26 -27.63
CA GLY A 264 14.59 4.10 -28.79
C GLY A 264 15.81 4.97 -29.13
N ASP A 265 16.97 4.34 -29.36
CA ASP A 265 18.22 5.02 -29.69
C ASP A 265 18.83 4.47 -31.00
N SER A 266 17.96 4.11 -31.95
CA SER A 266 18.36 3.64 -33.28
C SER A 266 17.60 4.39 -34.38
N ARG A 267 17.67 5.72 -34.37
CA ARG A 267 17.42 6.57 -35.55
C ARG A 267 18.38 7.77 -35.55
N LYS A 268 19.67 7.46 -35.66
CA LYS A 268 20.67 8.39 -36.22
C LYS A 268 21.56 7.63 -37.18
N SER A 269 21.07 7.39 -38.39
CA SER A 269 21.84 7.43 -39.62
C SER A 269 20.90 7.24 -40.82
N LEU A 270 21.17 8.02 -41.88
CA LEU A 270 20.50 8.08 -43.19
C LEU A 270 19.17 8.84 -43.26
N ALA A 271 19.29 10.15 -43.48
CA ALA A 271 19.10 10.78 -44.81
C ALA A 271 18.48 12.18 -44.66
N ALA A 272 19.21 13.16 -45.19
CA ALA A 272 18.73 14.50 -45.47
C ALA A 272 17.68 14.48 -46.60
N ASP A 273 16.98 15.61 -46.72
CA ASP A 273 16.08 16.04 -47.81
C ASP A 273 14.64 15.51 -47.81
N LYS A 274 13.75 16.26 -47.14
CA LYS A 274 12.86 17.26 -47.78
C LYS A 274 11.86 17.81 -46.76
N ALA A 275 11.73 19.13 -46.74
CA ALA A 275 10.68 19.84 -46.03
C ALA A 275 9.34 19.72 -46.77
N GLU A 276 8.23 19.52 -46.04
CA GLU A 276 7.05 20.38 -46.08
C GLU A 276 5.99 19.97 -45.04
N HIS A 277 5.12 20.93 -44.74
CA HIS A 277 4.23 21.05 -43.59
C HIS A 277 3.19 19.93 -43.41
N SER A 278 3.04 19.45 -42.17
CA SER A 278 1.71 19.12 -41.61
C SER A 278 1.74 19.13 -40.08
N VAL A 279 0.89 19.97 -39.49
CA VAL A 279 0.62 20.05 -38.06
C VAL A 279 0.07 18.70 -37.59
N ASN A 280 0.73 18.06 -36.62
CA ASN A 280 0.18 16.89 -35.93
C ASN A 280 0.33 17.06 -34.42
N HIS A 281 -0.81 16.93 -33.75
CA HIS A 281 -0.97 16.82 -32.30
C HIS A 281 0.07 15.88 -31.69
N THR A 282 0.89 16.39 -30.78
CA THR A 282 1.70 15.56 -29.89
C THR A 282 0.81 15.05 -28.76
N ASP A 283 0.27 13.86 -28.94
CA ASP A 283 -0.14 12.98 -27.85
C ASP A 283 1.14 12.50 -27.13
N ASN A 284 1.50 13.17 -26.04
CA ASN A 284 2.69 12.83 -25.26
C ASN A 284 2.29 12.03 -24.01
N SER A 285 1.73 10.85 -24.21
CA SER A 285 1.57 9.82 -23.17
C SER A 285 2.87 9.01 -23.04
N SER A 286 3.93 9.66 -22.59
CA SER A 286 5.19 8.99 -22.24
C SER A 286 5.14 8.56 -20.76
N LYS A 287 4.35 7.53 -20.45
CA LYS A 287 4.33 6.86 -19.13
C LYS A 287 5.68 6.17 -18.87
N ARG A 288 6.66 6.92 -18.37
CA ARG A 288 7.88 6.33 -17.80
C ARG A 288 7.55 5.82 -16.42
N ALA A 289 7.49 4.49 -16.28
CA ALA A 289 7.49 3.77 -15.01
C ALA A 289 8.47 4.41 -14.01
N TRP A 290 7.93 5.04 -12.96
CA TRP A 290 8.66 5.86 -11.98
C TRP A 290 9.75 5.05 -11.25
N TRP A 291 9.54 3.75 -11.06
CA TRP A 291 10.51 2.78 -10.50
C TRP A 291 11.83 2.68 -11.27
N ARG A 292 11.87 3.06 -12.57
CA ARG A 292 13.14 3.08 -13.34
C ARG A 292 14.12 4.16 -12.88
N ILE A 293 13.69 5.09 -12.01
CA ILE A 293 14.52 6.18 -11.48
C ILE A 293 15.26 5.77 -10.21
N ILE A 294 14.73 4.82 -9.43
CA ILE A 294 15.22 4.49 -8.08
C ILE A 294 16.43 3.54 -8.08
N GLY A 295 16.59 2.71 -9.11
CA GLY A 295 17.59 1.62 -9.14
C GLY A 295 19.07 1.98 -9.38
N ARG A 296 19.45 3.25 -9.58
CA ARG A 296 20.85 3.61 -9.89
C ARG A 296 21.75 3.86 -8.67
N GLY A 297 21.20 4.01 -7.46
CA GLY A 297 21.97 4.47 -6.29
C GLY A 297 22.72 3.39 -5.50
N ARG A 298 22.19 2.16 -5.43
CA ARG A 298 22.70 1.17 -4.46
C ARG A 298 23.85 0.29 -4.96
N LYS A 299 23.97 0.11 -6.29
CA LYS A 299 24.97 -0.82 -6.86
C LYS A 299 26.40 -0.25 -6.93
N ARG A 300 26.57 1.08 -6.91
CA ARG A 300 27.92 1.71 -6.91
C ARG A 300 28.59 1.73 -5.54
N ALA A 301 27.83 1.84 -4.46
CA ALA A 301 28.43 1.91 -3.11
C ALA A 301 29.09 0.60 -2.67
N GLN A 302 28.65 -0.54 -3.20
CA GLN A 302 29.15 -1.86 -2.80
C GLN A 302 30.40 -2.30 -3.56
N GLU A 303 30.65 -1.73 -4.75
CA GLU A 303 31.88 -1.96 -5.52
C GLU A 303 33.03 -1.08 -5.02
N ASP A 304 32.75 0.15 -4.57
CA ASP A 304 33.77 1.07 -4.05
C ASP A 304 34.32 0.64 -2.67
N ASP A 305 33.48 0.07 -1.79
CA ASP A 305 33.91 -0.44 -0.47
C ASP A 305 34.73 -1.74 -0.57
N ALA A 306 34.51 -2.55 -1.62
CA ALA A 306 35.31 -3.75 -1.87
C ALA A 306 36.71 -3.41 -2.42
N ALA A 307 36.82 -2.36 -3.24
CA ALA A 307 38.10 -1.88 -3.76
C ALA A 307 38.98 -1.23 -2.67
N ASN A 308 38.39 -0.57 -1.68
CA ASN A 308 39.13 0.15 -0.64
C ASN A 308 39.64 -0.73 0.51
N LYS A 309 39.13 -1.97 0.64
CA LYS A 309 39.64 -2.97 1.62
C LYS A 309 40.81 -3.81 1.10
N ALA A 310 41.11 -3.76 -0.19
CA ALA A 310 42.18 -4.55 -0.80
C ALA A 310 43.57 -3.87 -0.75
N THR A 311 43.66 -2.60 -0.34
CA THR A 311 44.90 -1.78 -0.40
C THR A 311 45.56 -1.47 0.95
N SER A 312 45.06 -1.97 2.08
CA SER A 312 45.54 -1.55 3.41
C SER A 312 46.23 -2.64 4.26
N ASN A 313 46.90 -3.62 3.65
CA ASN A 313 47.71 -4.60 4.40
C ASN A 313 49.14 -4.65 3.85
N THR A 314 50.00 -3.76 4.37
CA THR A 314 51.46 -3.93 4.31
C THR A 314 51.99 -3.90 5.74
N PRO A 315 52.63 -4.96 6.26
CA PRO A 315 53.09 -5.00 7.64
C PRO A 315 54.40 -4.21 7.81
N ILE A 316 54.43 -3.31 8.79
CA ILE A 316 55.64 -2.59 9.24
C ILE A 316 56.32 -3.46 10.31
N THR A 317 57.57 -3.83 10.08
CA THR A 317 58.46 -4.51 11.03
C THR A 317 58.98 -3.55 12.11
N PRO A 318 59.14 -3.98 13.37
CA PRO A 318 59.72 -3.15 14.44
C PRO A 318 61.24 -3.30 14.52
N THR A 319 61.95 -2.17 14.57
CA THR A 319 63.38 -2.08 14.90
C THR A 319 63.58 -1.98 16.42
N GLU A 320 64.42 -2.87 16.95
CA GLU A 320 64.95 -2.85 18.32
C GLU A 320 65.92 -1.69 18.57
N GLY A 321 66.01 -1.22 19.82
CA GLY A 321 67.04 -0.27 20.25
C GLY A 321 67.02 0.12 21.73
N LYS A 322 67.57 -0.77 22.58
CA LYS A 322 68.31 -0.54 23.85
C LYS A 322 67.85 0.53 24.86
N GLN A 323 67.53 0.07 26.07
CA GLN A 323 68.42 0.17 27.25
C GLN A 323 68.07 -0.93 28.26
#